data_AF-A0A6B3NHH5-F1
#
_entry.id   AF-A0A6B3NHH5-F1
#
_cell.length_a   1.000
_cell.length_b   1.000
_cell.length_c   1.000
_cell.angle_alpha   90.00
_cell.angle_beta   90.00
_cell.angle_gamma   90.00
#
_symmetry.space_group_name_H-M   'P 1'
#
loop_
_entity.id
_entity.type
_entity.pdbx_description
1 polymer ?
#
loop_
_entity_poly.entity_id
_entity_poly.type
_entity_poly.pdbx_seq_one_letter_code
_entity_poly.pdbx_strand_id
1 'polypeptide(L)'
;MSVGTASHICAAAPGGPRYDEKMTMDEHRSVTNGIWMCRNHGTAIDSPDLKFTTELLRTWKNDAETESRTRVLEGTARPASEEFQEAGDLRAAATADIGY
;
A
#
# COMPACT_ATOMS: atom_id res chain seq x y z
N MET A 1 -10.77 3.75 -8.55
CA MET A 1 -9.63 2.90 -8.13
C MET A 1 -9.06 3.49 -6.85
N SER A 2 -8.93 2.72 -5.78
CA SER A 2 -8.32 3.20 -4.54
C SER A 2 -6.80 3.07 -4.61
N VAL A 3 -6.09 4.11 -4.17
CA VAL A 3 -4.65 4.08 -3.90
C VAL A 3 -4.33 2.89 -2.99
N GLY A 4 -3.19 2.23 -3.22
CA GLY A 4 -2.73 1.15 -2.36
C GLY A 4 -2.38 1.63 -0.95
N THR A 5 -2.25 0.69 -0.01
CA THR A 5 -1.83 0.90 1.37
C THR A 5 -0.73 -0.09 1.72
N ALA A 6 0.18 0.32 2.60
CA ALA A 6 1.11 -0.59 3.24
C ALA A 6 0.41 -1.27 4.43
N SER A 7 0.44 -2.60 4.48
CA SER A 7 0.02 -3.41 5.64
C SER A 7 1.23 -4.11 6.25
N HIS A 8 1.12 -4.47 7.52
CA HIS A 8 2.23 -5.10 8.23
C HIS A 8 2.16 -6.63 8.09
N ILE A 9 3.29 -7.24 7.76
CA ILE A 9 3.42 -8.70 7.74
C ILE A 9 3.41 -9.23 9.18
N CYS A 10 4.27 -8.71 10.05
CA CYS A 10 4.18 -8.87 11.50
C CYS A 10 3.66 -7.57 12.09
N ALA A 11 2.64 -7.61 12.95
CA ALA A 11 2.05 -6.40 13.52
C ALA A 11 3.11 -5.48 14.16
N ALA A 12 2.93 -4.17 14.01
CA ALA A 12 3.88 -3.18 14.54
C ALA A 12 3.86 -3.04 16.08
N ALA A 13 2.86 -3.61 16.76
CA ALA A 13 2.67 -3.49 18.20
C ALA A 13 2.21 -4.83 18.82
N PRO A 14 2.57 -5.08 20.09
CA PRO A 14 2.13 -6.26 20.83
C PRO A 14 0.61 -6.44 20.80
N GLY A 15 0.16 -7.71 20.71
CA GLY A 15 -1.26 -8.07 20.66
C GLY A 15 -1.90 -7.94 19.27
N GLY A 16 -1.18 -7.43 18.27
CA GLY A 16 -1.62 -7.45 16.88
C GLY A 16 -1.38 -8.80 16.18
N PRO A 17 -1.95 -8.99 14.97
CA PRO A 17 -1.78 -10.23 14.21
C PRO A 17 -0.32 -10.52 13.90
N ARG A 18 0.12 -11.77 14.14
CA ARG A 18 1.48 -12.24 13.86
C ARG A 18 2.58 -11.36 14.50
N TYR A 19 2.29 -10.70 15.62
CA TYR A 19 3.33 -9.97 16.34
C TYR A 19 4.47 -10.91 16.72
N ASP A 20 5.70 -10.55 16.36
CA ASP A 20 6.91 -11.29 16.74
C ASP A 20 7.69 -10.51 17.78
N GLU A 21 7.75 -11.05 19.00
CA GLU A 21 8.50 -10.48 20.13
C GLU A 21 10.02 -10.47 19.92
N LYS A 22 10.53 -11.27 18.98
CA LYS A 22 11.96 -11.35 18.66
C LYS A 22 12.40 -10.23 17.72
N MET A 23 11.45 -9.58 17.03
CA MET A 23 11.75 -8.45 16.15
C MET A 23 12.04 -7.20 16.97
N THR A 24 13.11 -6.51 16.58
CA THR A 24 13.44 -5.17 17.07
C THR A 24 12.46 -4.12 16.56
N MET A 25 12.44 -2.93 17.19
CA MET A 25 11.60 -1.82 16.72
C MET A 25 11.92 -1.39 15.28
N ASP A 26 13.19 -1.48 14.87
CA ASP A 26 13.61 -1.13 13.51
C ASP A 26 13.13 -2.17 12.50
N GLU A 27 13.14 -3.45 12.85
CA GLU A 27 12.58 -4.52 12.02
C GLU A 27 11.07 -4.40 11.87
N HIS A 28 10.36 -4.03 12.95
CA HIS A 28 8.91 -3.78 12.90
C HIS A 28 8.53 -2.66 11.94
N ARG A 29 9.36 -1.61 11.88
CA ARG A 29 9.17 -0.43 11.01
C ARG A 29 9.77 -0.58 9.62
N SER A 30 10.56 -1.63 9.40
CA SER A 30 11.29 -1.82 8.16
C SER A 30 10.35 -2.02 6.98
N VAL A 31 10.74 -1.50 5.81
CA VAL A 31 10.08 -1.78 4.53
C VAL A 31 10.03 -3.28 4.26
N THR A 32 10.96 -4.07 4.81
CA THR A 32 10.93 -5.52 4.68
C THR A 32 9.67 -6.07 5.35
N ASN A 33 9.23 -5.53 6.49
CA ASN A 33 8.01 -5.94 7.20
C ASN A 33 6.69 -5.41 6.59
N GLY A 34 6.74 -4.54 5.60
CA GLY A 34 5.54 -4.06 4.89
C GLY A 34 5.19 -4.90 3.65
N ILE A 35 3.91 -4.97 3.31
CA ILE A 35 3.39 -5.46 2.02
C ILE A 35 2.41 -4.43 1.42
N TRP A 36 2.54 -4.14 0.13
CA TRP A 36 1.67 -3.18 -0.57
C TRP A 36 0.41 -3.84 -1.11
N MET A 37 -0.76 -3.37 -0.68
CA MET A 37 -2.05 -3.99 -0.99
C MET A 37 -3.09 -2.93 -1.37
N CYS A 38 -4.17 -3.33 -2.04
CA CYS A 38 -5.33 -2.44 -2.12
C CYS A 38 -5.97 -2.29 -0.73
N ARG A 39 -6.73 -1.21 -0.50
CA ARG A 39 -7.37 -0.92 0.79
C ARG A 39 -8.07 -2.14 1.42
N ASN A 40 -8.92 -2.84 0.65
CA ASN A 40 -9.71 -3.96 1.17
C ASN A 40 -8.84 -5.13 1.62
N HIS A 41 -7.85 -5.51 0.81
CA HIS A 41 -6.96 -6.62 1.14
C HIS A 41 -5.97 -6.24 2.25
N GLY A 42 -5.54 -4.98 2.33
CA GLY A 42 -4.75 -4.49 3.46
C GLY A 42 -5.49 -4.63 4.78
N THR A 43 -6.74 -4.16 4.83
CA THR A 43 -7.61 -4.34 6.01
C THR A 43 -7.82 -5.81 6.37
N ALA A 44 -7.97 -6.70 5.37
CA ALA A 44 -8.10 -8.12 5.64
C ALA A 44 -6.83 -8.73 6.25
N ILE A 45 -5.65 -8.33 5.77
CA ILE A 45 -4.35 -8.82 6.28
C ILE A 45 -4.11 -8.34 7.71
N ASP A 46 -4.43 -7.09 8.03
CA ASP A 46 -4.27 -6.52 9.36
C ASP A 46 -5.34 -7.01 10.35
N SER A 47 -6.27 -7.87 9.92
CA SER A 47 -7.23 -8.55 10.80
C SER A 47 -6.60 -9.76 11.51
N PRO A 48 -7.18 -10.24 12.63
CA PRO A 48 -6.67 -11.41 13.36
C PRO A 48 -6.94 -12.77 12.65
N ASP A 49 -7.29 -12.75 11.36
CA ASP A 49 -7.53 -13.96 10.59
C ASP A 49 -6.23 -14.75 10.38
N LEU A 50 -6.24 -16.00 10.87
CA LEU A 50 -5.08 -16.90 10.85
C LEU A 50 -4.72 -17.40 9.45
N LYS A 51 -5.58 -17.20 8.44
CA LYS A 51 -5.28 -17.61 7.06
C LYS A 51 -4.11 -16.84 6.44
N PHE A 52 -3.87 -15.61 6.91
CA PHE A 52 -2.77 -14.78 6.46
C PHE A 52 -1.57 -15.05 7.34
N THR A 53 -0.80 -16.10 7.06
CA THR A 53 0.43 -16.40 7.81
C THR A 53 1.58 -15.49 7.38
N THR A 54 2.61 -15.38 8.20
CA THR A 54 3.84 -14.64 7.87
C THR A 54 4.45 -15.15 6.57
N GLU A 55 4.52 -16.46 6.39
CA GLU A 55 5.13 -17.11 5.22
C GLU A 55 4.34 -16.79 3.96
N LEU A 56 3.01 -16.88 4.02
CA LEU A 56 2.14 -16.57 2.88
C LEU A 56 2.31 -15.13 2.41
N LEU A 57 2.30 -14.16 3.35
CA LEU A 57 2.45 -12.74 3.03
C LEU A 57 3.85 -12.43 2.49
N ARG A 58 4.89 -13.11 2.98
CA ARG A 58 6.26 -12.98 2.45
C ARG A 58 6.35 -13.51 1.02
N THR A 59 5.70 -14.63 0.71
CA THR A 59 5.60 -15.17 -0.65
C THR A 59 4.89 -14.19 -1.57
N TRP A 60 3.70 -13.70 -1.18
CA TRP A 60 2.95 -12.73 -1.99
C TRP A 60 3.74 -11.45 -2.27
N LYS A 61 4.43 -10.92 -1.26
CA LYS A 61 5.32 -9.77 -1.42
C LYS A 61 6.40 -10.05 -2.46
N ASN A 62 7.10 -11.18 -2.32
CA ASN A 62 8.19 -11.54 -3.22
C ASN A 62 7.69 -11.69 -4.67
N ASP A 63 6.58 -12.40 -4.87
CA ASP A 63 6.00 -12.62 -6.19
C ASP A 63 5.61 -11.30 -6.84
N ALA A 64 4.93 -10.41 -6.10
CA ALA A 64 4.50 -9.10 -6.59
C ALA A 64 5.69 -8.17 -6.91
N GLU A 65 6.71 -8.13 -6.04
CA GLU A 65 7.90 -7.31 -6.27
C GLU A 65 8.73 -7.84 -7.44
N THR A 66 8.85 -9.16 -7.59
CA THR A 66 9.54 -9.81 -8.71
C THR A 66 8.82 -9.52 -10.02
N GLU A 67 7.50 -9.70 -10.06
CA GLU A 67 6.70 -9.43 -11.25
C GLU A 67 6.74 -7.95 -11.65
N SER A 68 6.60 -7.05 -10.67
CA SER A 68 6.72 -5.61 -10.90
C SER A 68 8.10 -5.25 -11.46
N ARG A 69 9.17 -5.78 -10.87
CA ARG A 69 10.54 -5.58 -11.35
C ARG A 69 10.71 -6.07 -12.78
N THR A 70 10.23 -7.27 -13.09
CA THR A 70 10.29 -7.83 -14.45
C THR A 70 9.58 -6.91 -15.44
N ARG A 71 8.36 -6.45 -15.14
CA ARG A 71 7.60 -5.55 -16.02
C ARG A 71 8.28 -4.22 -16.27
N VAL A 72 8.94 -3.66 -15.26
CA VAL A 72 9.71 -2.41 -15.41
C VAL A 72 10.91 -2.63 -16.32
N LEU A 73 11.65 -3.74 -16.14
CA LEU A 73 12.82 -4.05 -16.95
C LEU A 73 12.46 -4.41 -18.40
N GLU A 74 11.34 -5.09 -18.61
CA GLU A 74 10.83 -5.46 -19.94
C GLU A 74 10.07 -4.32 -20.64
N GLY A 75 9.83 -3.19 -19.96
CA GLY A 75 9.05 -2.08 -20.51
C GLY A 75 7.57 -2.41 -20.72
N THR A 76 7.05 -3.44 -20.06
CA THR A 76 5.64 -3.88 -20.15
C THR A 76 4.78 -3.32 -19.01
N ALA A 77 5.38 -2.52 -18.13
CA ALA A 77 4.65 -1.77 -17.11
C ALA A 77 3.60 -0.87 -17.76
N ARG A 78 2.33 -1.05 -17.38
CA ARG A 78 1.26 -0.16 -17.81
C ARG A 78 1.59 1.26 -17.34
N PRO A 79 1.46 2.28 -18.20
CA PRO A 79 1.55 3.66 -17.74
C PRO A 79 0.52 3.85 -16.62
N ALA A 80 0.92 4.58 -15.57
CA ALA A 80 -0.03 5.10 -14.60
C ALA A 80 -1.11 5.84 -15.42
N SER A 81 -2.37 5.51 -15.17
CA SER A 81 -3.54 5.95 -15.92
C SER A 81 -3.42 7.39 -16.42
N GLU A 82 -3.83 7.62 -17.67
CA GLU A 82 -3.87 8.92 -18.35
C GLU A 82 -4.26 10.08 -17.40
N GLU A 83 -3.54 11.18 -17.58
CA GLU A 83 -3.50 12.38 -16.74
C GLU A 83 -4.86 12.83 -16.22
N PHE A 84 -4.92 13.16 -14.92
CA PHE A 84 -5.98 14.01 -14.37
C PHE A 84 -5.98 15.35 -15.13
N GLN A 85 -6.98 15.60 -15.96
CA GLN A 85 -7.24 16.95 -16.49
C GLN A 85 -7.87 17.82 -15.39
N GLU A 86 -7.05 18.27 -14.44
CA GLU A 86 -7.42 19.26 -13.42
C GLU A 86 -6.80 20.64 -13.79
N ALA A 87 -7.48 21.39 -14.66
CA ALA A 87 -7.14 22.80 -14.90
C ALA A 87 -8.37 23.70 -15.20
N GLY A 88 -9.59 23.22 -14.94
CA GLY A 88 -10.82 23.94 -15.29
C GLY A 88 -11.50 24.71 -14.15
N ASP A 89 -11.58 24.15 -12.95
CA ASP A 89 -12.58 24.59 -11.96
C ASP A 89 -12.07 25.50 -10.83
N LEU A 90 -10.76 25.70 -10.68
CA LEU A 90 -10.23 26.57 -9.61
C LEU A 90 -10.47 28.07 -9.86
N ARG A 91 -10.70 28.47 -11.12
CA ARG A 91 -10.91 29.88 -11.47
C ARG A 91 -12.35 30.35 -11.28
N ALA A 92 -13.32 29.44 -11.26
CA ALA A 92 -14.74 29.76 -11.05
C ALA A 92 -15.08 29.99 -9.57
N ALA A 93 -14.43 29.27 -8.65
CA ALA A 93 -14.63 29.43 -7.21
C ALA A 93 -14.08 30.78 -6.70
N ALA A 94 -12.94 31.24 -7.22
CA ALA A 94 -12.31 32.49 -6.78
C ALA A 94 -13.07 33.76 -7.20
N THR A 95 -13.90 33.69 -8.25
CA THR A 95 -14.68 34.83 -8.74
C THR A 95 -16.01 35.04 -8.03
N ALA A 96 -16.44 34.12 -7.18
CA ALA A 96 -17.70 34.24 -6.43
C ALA A 96 -17.57 35.05 -5.13
N ASP A 97 -16.35 35.23 -4.61
CA ASP A 97 -16.12 35.85 -3.29
C ASP A 97 -15.72 37.34 -3.34
N ILE A 98 -15.51 37.94 -4.52
CA ILE A 98 -15.13 39.38 -4.65
C ILE A 98 -16.37 40.23 -5.02
N GLY A 99 -17.53 39.82 -4.54
CA GLY A 99 -18.81 40.49 -4.78
C GLY A 99 -19.41 41.14 -3.54
N TYR A 100 -18.68 42.02 -2.86
CA TYR A 100 -19.22 43.17 -2.11
C TYR A 100 -18.12 44.21 -1.82
#